data_AF-A0A0H2SV13-F1
#
_entry.id   AF-A0A0H2SV13-F1
#
_cell.length_a   1.000
_cell.length_b   1.000
_cell.length_c   1.000
_cell.angle_alpha   90.00
_cell.angle_beta   90.00
_cell.angle_gamma   90.00
#
_symmetry.space_group_name_H-M   'P 1'
#
loop_
_entity.id
_entity.type
_entity.pdbx_description
1 polymer ?
#
loop_
_entity_poly.entity_id
_entity_poly.type
_entity_poly.pdbx_seq_one_letter_code
_entity_poly.pdbx_strand_id
1 'polypeptide(L)'
;MKVHDVIIIGGGPAGLFCAANINDKNVLILEKNEKVAKKLLVSGGGKCNFTNINPVNDLISHYGDKKNFVKKTLYNYSNEDLLKEIDFEYIITDEGKVFPKTMNSQTVLNWILKKIKDRGKIEVKTNLKVINIERSEDKFYIKTNKGIFLSKILVISTGGKSYPALGTTGDGFNFAKRFGHNIITPKPALTPVIIKDYLFSDLSGSSMEVRLKINKKLFKGTLLFTHKGFSGPVILNSSRYLKNGEKIKISFADFKNEDLFRIDFLNVLNNNKNKSLYDILKKKYNLTKRFVAIMFKTLKFDKSKKCNSINKNERNKIINYLYNHEFFIEKLGGFDVAMVTAGGVDTKEINSKTMESKLIKNLYFIGEVLDVDGDSGGYNIQWAFSSAKSAADNINIF
;
A
#
# COMPACT_ATOMS: atom_id res chain seq x y z
N MET A 1 35.14 -6.54 21.15
CA MET A 1 34.15 -5.84 20.30
C MET A 1 33.10 -5.21 21.20
N LYS A 2 32.68 -3.96 20.93
CA LYS A 2 31.62 -3.30 21.71
C LYS A 2 30.30 -4.03 21.50
N VAL A 3 29.63 -4.42 22.58
CA VAL A 3 28.28 -5.00 22.53
C VAL A 3 27.27 -3.86 22.62
N HIS A 4 26.37 -3.78 21.64
CA HIS A 4 25.27 -2.85 21.66
C HIS A 4 24.08 -3.42 22.44
N ASP A 5 23.30 -2.58 23.11
CA ASP A 5 22.06 -3.04 23.72
C ASP A 5 21.06 -3.39 22.62
N VAL A 6 20.92 -2.53 21.61
CA VAL A 6 20.02 -2.73 20.46
C VAL A 6 20.75 -2.46 19.14
N ILE A 7 20.62 -3.38 18.19
CA ILE A 7 20.91 -3.11 16.77
C ILE A 7 19.62 -3.12 15.96
N ILE A 8 19.44 -2.12 15.11
CA ILE A 8 18.33 -2.00 14.17
C ILE A 8 18.88 -2.10 12.74
N ILE A 9 18.37 -3.04 11.96
CA ILE A 9 18.80 -3.24 10.57
C ILE A 9 17.77 -2.60 9.63
N GLY A 10 18.16 -1.47 9.04
CA GLY A 10 17.35 -0.68 8.11
C GLY A 10 17.02 0.70 8.65
N GLY A 11 17.52 1.75 8.00
CA GLY A 11 17.28 3.17 8.29
C GLY A 11 16.03 3.72 7.61
N GLY A 12 14.97 2.92 7.48
CA GLY A 12 13.65 3.37 6.99
C GLY A 12 12.82 4.05 8.09
N PRO A 13 11.58 4.49 7.79
CA PRO A 13 10.72 5.15 8.78
C PRO A 13 10.50 4.30 10.04
N ALA A 14 10.25 2.99 9.90
CA ALA A 14 10.09 2.11 11.06
C ALA A 14 11.37 2.03 11.92
N GLY A 15 12.53 1.82 11.30
CA GLY A 15 13.79 1.68 12.03
C GLY A 15 14.22 2.95 12.74
N LEU A 16 14.15 4.10 12.05
CA LEU A 16 14.46 5.40 12.62
C LEU A 16 13.49 5.76 13.75
N PHE A 17 12.20 5.54 13.55
CA PHE A 17 11.19 5.86 14.57
C PHE A 17 11.29 4.94 15.80
N CYS A 18 11.64 3.67 15.61
CA CYS A 18 11.91 2.75 16.71
C CYS A 18 13.11 3.23 17.54
N ALA A 19 14.22 3.56 16.88
CA ALA A 19 15.40 4.11 17.55
C ALA A 19 15.07 5.38 18.35
N ALA A 20 14.31 6.31 17.75
CA ALA A 20 13.88 7.55 18.37
C ALA A 20 12.99 7.37 19.61
N ASN A 21 12.45 6.17 19.84
CA ASN A 21 11.56 5.85 20.96
C ASN A 21 12.19 4.89 21.98
N ILE A 22 13.40 4.37 21.76
CA ILE A 22 14.11 3.55 22.73
C ILE A 22 14.83 4.45 23.74
N ASN A 23 14.54 4.26 25.03
CA ASN A 23 15.08 5.04 26.15
C ASN A 23 16.29 4.33 26.77
N ASP A 24 17.27 5.11 27.22
CA ASP A 24 18.41 4.70 28.07
C ASP A 24 19.32 3.57 27.59
N LYS A 25 19.13 3.07 26.37
CA LYS A 25 19.96 2.04 25.73
C LYS A 25 20.88 2.65 24.69
N ASN A 26 22.04 2.03 24.49
CA ASN A 26 22.84 2.35 23.31
C ASN A 26 22.22 1.65 22.07
N VAL A 27 21.97 2.41 21.02
CA VAL A 27 21.29 1.91 19.81
C VAL A 27 22.19 2.16 18.60
N LEU A 28 22.37 1.14 17.76
CA LEU A 28 23.07 1.26 16.49
C LEU A 28 22.13 0.91 15.33
N ILE A 29 21.93 1.85 14.41
CA ILE A 29 21.20 1.64 13.16
C ILE A 29 22.21 1.31 12.05
N LEU A 30 21.99 0.19 11.36
CA LEU A 30 22.75 -0.23 10.20
C LEU A 30 21.93 0.02 8.93
N GLU A 31 22.38 0.96 8.10
CA GLU A 31 21.76 1.30 6.81
C GLU A 31 22.72 0.93 5.66
N LYS A 32 22.20 0.21 4.66
CA LYS A 32 23.03 -0.25 3.55
C LYS A 32 23.32 0.83 2.51
N ASN A 33 22.39 1.76 2.33
CA ASN A 33 22.55 2.89 1.42
C ASN A 33 23.46 3.96 2.04
N GLU A 34 23.88 4.92 1.21
CA GLU A 34 24.65 6.09 1.62
C GLU A 34 23.84 7.11 2.44
N LYS A 35 22.51 7.08 2.30
CA LYS A 35 21.55 7.91 3.05
C LYS A 35 20.42 7.04 3.58
N VAL A 36 19.90 7.42 4.75
CA VAL A 36 18.71 6.81 5.35
C VAL A 36 17.43 7.20 4.59
N ALA A 37 16.37 6.41 4.79
CA ALA A 37 15.01 6.75 4.41
C ALA A 37 14.76 7.07 2.93
N LYS A 38 15.59 6.57 1.99
CA LYS A 38 15.41 6.79 0.53
C LYS A 38 13.98 6.54 0.03
N LYS A 39 13.33 5.46 0.49
CA LYS A 39 11.94 5.13 0.11
C LYS A 39 10.91 6.08 0.72
N LEU A 40 11.14 6.57 1.94
CA LEU A 40 10.29 7.60 2.55
C LEU A 40 10.35 8.90 1.73
N LEU A 41 11.55 9.28 1.29
CA LEU A 41 11.78 10.54 0.58
C LEU A 41 11.05 10.63 -0.77
N VAL A 42 10.79 9.50 -1.44
CA VAL A 42 10.02 9.48 -2.70
C VAL A 42 8.51 9.24 -2.49
N SER A 43 8.08 8.93 -1.27
CA SER A 43 6.69 8.58 -0.98
C SER A 43 5.74 9.74 -1.27
N GLY A 44 4.53 9.43 -1.77
CA GLY A 44 3.56 10.46 -2.16
C GLY A 44 4.08 11.41 -3.25
N GLY A 45 4.98 10.95 -4.13
CA GLY A 45 5.63 11.81 -5.13
C GLY A 45 6.56 12.84 -4.50
N GLY A 46 7.24 12.48 -3.40
CA GLY A 46 8.10 13.38 -2.63
C GLY A 46 7.39 14.19 -1.55
N LYS A 47 6.05 14.09 -1.44
CA LYS A 47 5.25 14.86 -0.48
C LYS A 47 5.10 14.19 0.88
N CYS A 48 5.28 12.86 0.94
CA CYS A 48 5.08 12.00 2.11
C CYS A 48 3.68 12.09 2.73
N ASN A 49 2.76 11.25 2.22
CA ASN A 49 1.49 10.97 2.89
C ASN A 49 1.76 10.07 4.11
N PHE A 50 2.02 10.66 5.28
CA PHE A 50 2.60 9.95 6.42
C PHE A 50 1.56 9.24 7.31
N THR A 51 0.29 9.64 7.24
CA THR A 51 -0.82 8.97 7.93
C THR A 51 -2.17 9.34 7.29
N ASN A 52 -3.26 8.86 7.86
CA ASN A 52 -4.63 9.23 7.51
C ASN A 52 -5.36 9.74 8.77
N ILE A 53 -6.20 10.78 8.64
CA ILE A 53 -6.90 11.40 9.76
C ILE A 53 -8.09 10.59 10.27
N ASN A 54 -8.56 9.60 9.50
CA ASN A 54 -9.75 8.85 9.84
C ASN A 54 -9.61 8.16 11.21
N PRO A 55 -10.71 7.82 11.89
CA PRO A 55 -10.65 7.12 13.18
C PRO A 55 -9.90 5.79 13.06
N VAL A 56 -9.24 5.36 14.15
CA VAL A 56 -8.44 4.11 14.18
C VAL A 56 -9.20 2.89 13.66
N ASN A 57 -10.50 2.80 13.96
CA ASN A 57 -11.37 1.72 13.45
C ASN A 57 -11.42 1.67 11.92
N ASP A 58 -11.48 2.83 11.26
CA ASP A 58 -11.47 2.93 9.81
C ASP A 58 -10.10 2.56 9.26
N LEU A 59 -9.00 3.04 9.88
CA LEU A 59 -7.63 2.66 9.51
C LEU A 59 -7.46 1.14 9.49
N ILE A 60 -7.95 0.43 10.51
CA ILE A 60 -7.86 -1.03 10.61
C ILE A 60 -8.47 -1.73 9.39
N SER A 61 -9.55 -1.18 8.82
CA SER A 61 -10.23 -1.76 7.66
C SER A 61 -9.38 -1.73 6.37
N HIS A 62 -8.39 -0.85 6.31
CA HIS A 62 -7.49 -0.67 5.16
C HIS A 62 -6.29 -1.62 5.12
N TYR A 63 -6.19 -2.58 6.05
CA TYR A 63 -5.13 -3.59 6.07
C TYR A 63 -5.59 -4.97 5.56
N GLY A 64 -6.71 -5.02 4.82
CA GLY A 64 -7.21 -6.23 4.18
C GLY A 64 -7.34 -7.42 5.14
N ASP A 65 -6.73 -8.55 4.79
CA ASP A 65 -6.79 -9.78 5.56
C ASP A 65 -5.99 -9.70 6.90
N LYS A 66 -5.21 -8.63 7.10
CA LYS A 66 -4.35 -8.41 8.29
C LYS A 66 -4.93 -7.49 9.34
N LYS A 67 -6.16 -7.00 9.14
CA LYS A 67 -6.89 -6.12 10.08
C LYS A 67 -6.86 -6.60 11.54
N ASN A 68 -6.98 -7.91 11.78
CA ASN A 68 -6.99 -8.46 13.14
C ASN A 68 -5.62 -8.42 13.82
N PHE A 69 -4.55 -8.60 13.06
CA PHE A 69 -3.18 -8.54 13.58
C PHE A 69 -2.80 -7.10 13.93
N VAL A 70 -3.07 -6.15 13.01
CA VAL A 70 -2.68 -4.74 13.20
C VAL A 70 -3.52 -4.02 14.26
N LYS A 71 -4.74 -4.50 14.55
CA LYS A 71 -5.70 -3.83 15.45
C LYS A 71 -5.07 -3.39 16.77
N LYS A 72 -4.44 -4.33 17.50
CA LYS A 72 -3.86 -4.02 18.82
C LYS A 72 -2.71 -3.01 18.72
N THR A 73 -1.86 -3.14 17.70
CA THR A 73 -0.73 -2.24 17.46
C THR A 73 -1.20 -0.82 17.13
N LEU A 74 -2.21 -0.68 16.26
CA LEU A 74 -2.77 0.62 15.88
C LEU A 74 -3.52 1.32 17.03
N TYR A 75 -4.08 0.56 17.98
CA TYR A 75 -4.62 1.15 19.20
C TYR A 75 -3.56 1.53 20.23
N ASN A 76 -2.40 0.85 20.24
CA ASN A 76 -1.31 1.18 21.15
C ASN A 76 -0.59 2.47 20.73
N TYR A 77 -0.47 2.69 19.42
CA TYR A 77 0.04 3.94 18.87
C TYR A 77 -0.72 4.26 17.59
N SER A 78 -1.69 5.15 17.71
CA SER A 78 -2.62 5.52 16.66
C SER A 78 -2.08 6.63 15.75
N ASN A 79 -2.86 6.96 14.72
CA ASN A 79 -2.67 8.18 13.94
C ASN A 79 -2.88 9.44 14.80
N GLU A 80 -3.81 9.41 15.77
CA GLU A 80 -4.03 10.54 16.67
C GLU A 80 -2.83 10.76 17.60
N ASP A 81 -2.23 9.68 18.10
CA ASP A 81 -1.01 9.76 18.93
C ASP A 81 0.17 10.32 18.12
N LEU A 82 0.32 9.87 16.88
CA LEU A 82 1.30 10.42 15.95
C LEU A 82 1.10 11.93 15.72
N LEU A 83 -0.14 12.36 15.44
CA LEU A 83 -0.45 13.76 15.18
C LEU A 83 -0.28 14.66 16.42
N LYS A 84 -0.38 14.10 17.63
CA LYS A 84 -0.04 14.81 18.89
C LYS A 84 1.47 14.94 19.10
N GLU A 85 2.27 14.04 18.54
CA GLU A 85 3.72 13.96 18.76
C GLU A 85 4.55 14.75 17.73
N ILE A 86 4.02 14.99 16.54
CA ILE A 86 4.71 15.78 15.51
C ILE A 86 4.87 17.24 15.94
N ASP A 87 6.01 17.85 15.59
CA ASP A 87 6.34 19.24 15.92
C ASP A 87 6.33 20.16 14.68
N PHE A 88 5.68 19.73 13.59
CA PHE A 88 5.57 20.46 12.33
C PHE A 88 4.12 20.57 11.85
N GLU A 89 3.82 21.62 11.09
CA GLU A 89 2.49 21.83 10.52
C GLU A 89 2.18 20.82 9.39
N TYR A 90 0.91 20.39 9.32
CA TYR A 90 0.41 19.45 8.32
C TYR A 90 -0.88 19.94 7.67
N ILE A 91 -1.22 19.35 6.53
CA ILE A 91 -2.49 19.56 5.83
C ILE A 91 -3.22 18.22 5.66
N ILE A 92 -4.54 18.29 5.58
CA ILE A 92 -5.43 17.15 5.38
C ILE A 92 -6.17 17.36 4.07
N THR A 93 -6.23 16.33 3.22
CA THR A 93 -7.07 16.33 2.01
C THR A 93 -8.50 15.89 2.35
N ASP A 94 -9.47 16.15 1.47
CA ASP A 94 -10.85 15.66 1.61
C ASP A 94 -10.96 14.13 1.81
N GLU A 95 -10.00 13.37 1.29
CA GLU A 95 -9.91 11.89 1.44
C GLU A 95 -9.23 11.45 2.76
N GLY A 96 -8.94 12.38 3.67
CA GLY A 96 -8.30 12.15 4.96
C GLY A 96 -6.79 11.94 4.94
N LYS A 97 -6.13 11.98 3.78
CA LYS A 97 -4.67 11.85 3.66
C LYS A 97 -3.97 13.03 4.35
N VAL A 98 -2.90 12.74 5.09
CA VAL A 98 -2.16 13.76 5.85
C VAL A 98 -0.74 13.93 5.29
N PHE A 99 -0.39 15.17 4.96
CA PHE A 99 0.91 15.57 4.41
C PHE A 99 1.54 16.67 5.24
N PRO A 100 2.87 16.79 5.33
CA PRO A 100 3.50 18.00 5.87
C PRO A 100 3.04 19.20 5.03
N LYS A 101 2.79 20.35 5.67
CA LYS A 101 2.31 21.56 4.97
C LYS A 101 3.29 22.06 3.91
N THR A 102 4.58 21.77 4.10
CA THR A 102 5.66 22.02 3.13
C THR A 102 5.53 21.20 1.84
N MET A 103 4.68 20.16 1.84
CA MET A 103 4.55 19.18 0.77
C MET A 103 5.88 18.51 0.39
N ASN A 104 6.75 18.33 1.40
CA ASN A 104 8.08 17.76 1.24
C ASN A 104 8.35 16.69 2.30
N SER A 105 8.68 15.48 1.85
CA SER A 105 9.02 14.30 2.65
C SER A 105 10.21 14.53 3.59
N GLN A 106 11.11 15.45 3.24
CA GLN A 106 12.24 15.82 4.08
C GLN A 106 11.80 16.41 5.42
N THR A 107 10.62 17.05 5.50
CA THR A 107 10.07 17.54 6.77
C THR A 107 9.84 16.40 7.76
N VAL A 108 9.22 15.31 7.32
CA VAL A 108 8.96 14.13 8.15
C VAL A 108 10.27 13.45 8.56
N LEU A 109 11.23 13.33 7.63
CA LEU A 109 12.54 12.75 7.94
C LEU A 109 13.31 13.60 8.96
N ASN A 110 13.35 14.92 8.79
CA ASN A 110 14.04 15.83 9.70
C ASN A 110 13.47 15.77 11.11
N TRP A 111 12.15 15.67 11.26
CA TRP A 111 11.50 15.47 12.54
C TRP A 111 12.00 14.21 13.26
N ILE A 112 12.04 13.05 12.56
CA ILE A 112 12.55 11.81 13.16
C ILE A 112 14.04 11.91 13.52
N LEU A 113 14.86 12.49 12.63
CA LEU A 113 16.29 12.66 12.86
C LEU A 113 16.59 13.62 14.02
N LYS A 114 15.78 14.66 14.21
CA LYS A 114 15.88 15.57 15.37
C LYS A 114 15.66 14.79 16.66
N LYS A 115 14.61 13.96 16.75
CA LYS A 115 14.37 13.09 17.92
C LYS A 115 15.53 12.14 18.22
N ILE A 116 16.18 11.61 17.18
CA ILE A 116 17.38 10.77 17.33
C ILE A 116 18.55 11.58 17.90
N LYS A 117 18.82 12.77 17.33
CA LYS A 117 19.91 13.65 17.75
C LYS A 117 19.79 14.06 19.22
N ASP A 118 18.58 14.39 19.67
CA ASP A 118 18.31 14.89 21.02
C ASP A 118 18.56 13.84 22.11
N ARG A 119 18.66 12.55 21.76
CA ARG A 119 18.87 11.44 22.71
C ARG A 119 20.32 11.05 22.95
N GLY A 120 21.27 11.48 22.11
CA GLY A 120 22.73 11.32 22.29
C GLY A 120 23.32 9.89 22.30
N LYS A 121 22.52 8.84 22.53
CA LYS A 121 22.96 7.42 22.64
C LYS A 121 22.68 6.57 21.38
N ILE A 122 22.24 7.21 20.30
CA ILE A 122 21.85 6.55 19.05
C ILE A 122 22.88 6.86 17.96
N GLU A 123 23.48 5.82 17.41
CA GLU A 123 24.42 5.91 16.29
C GLU A 123 23.76 5.41 15.00
N VAL A 124 23.97 6.13 13.89
CA VAL A 124 23.50 5.73 12.56
C VAL A 124 24.70 5.53 11.65
N LYS A 125 24.88 4.31 11.14
CA LYS A 125 25.94 4.00 10.18
C LYS A 125 25.36 3.62 8.83
N THR A 126 25.68 4.43 7.82
CA THR A 126 25.32 4.20 6.41
C THR A 126 26.41 3.42 5.69
N ASN A 127 26.13 2.96 4.46
CA ASN A 127 27.02 2.12 3.66
C ASN A 127 27.44 0.82 4.39
N LEU A 128 26.58 0.31 5.28
CA LEU A 128 26.75 -0.94 6.02
C LEU A 128 25.66 -1.94 5.64
N LYS A 129 25.96 -2.77 4.65
CA LYS A 129 25.09 -3.87 4.25
C LYS A 129 25.30 -5.04 5.20
N VAL A 130 24.24 -5.44 5.90
CA VAL A 130 24.22 -6.71 6.64
C VAL A 130 24.18 -7.87 5.64
N ILE A 131 25.09 -8.81 5.82
CA ILE A 131 25.27 -9.99 4.96
C ILE A 131 24.69 -11.22 5.65
N ASN A 132 24.96 -11.37 6.94
CA ASN A 132 24.55 -12.53 7.73
C ASN A 132 24.29 -12.15 9.18
N ILE A 133 23.42 -12.92 9.85
CA ILE A 133 23.08 -12.74 11.25
C ILE A 133 23.06 -14.10 11.92
N GLU A 134 23.84 -14.27 12.98
CA GLU A 134 23.84 -15.50 13.78
C GLU A 134 23.45 -15.17 15.22
N ARG A 135 22.94 -16.17 15.93
CA ARG A 135 22.65 -16.08 17.35
C ARG A 135 23.46 -17.14 18.05
N SER A 136 24.24 -16.73 19.04
CA SER A 136 25.01 -17.62 19.91
C SER A 136 24.89 -17.09 21.33
N GLU A 137 24.67 -17.98 22.29
CA GLU A 137 24.31 -17.61 23.66
C GLU A 137 23.10 -16.64 23.65
N ASP A 138 23.20 -15.52 24.35
CA ASP A 138 22.19 -14.46 24.44
C ASP A 138 22.51 -13.23 23.58
N LYS A 139 23.30 -13.40 22.51
CA LYS A 139 23.73 -12.31 21.63
C LYS A 139 23.49 -12.61 20.15
N PHE A 140 23.26 -11.55 19.40
CA PHE A 140 23.25 -11.55 17.95
C PHE A 140 24.62 -11.11 17.42
N TYR A 141 25.11 -11.81 16.40
CA TYR A 141 26.33 -11.52 15.65
C TYR A 141 25.95 -11.07 14.25
N ILE A 142 26.09 -9.78 13.98
CA ILE A 142 25.66 -9.15 12.73
C ILE A 142 26.90 -8.95 11.85
N LYS A 143 27.08 -9.80 10.85
CA LYS A 143 28.15 -9.68 9.85
C LYS A 143 27.73 -8.68 8.77
N THR A 144 28.57 -7.66 8.55
CA THR A 144 28.40 -6.66 7.50
C THR A 144 29.54 -6.71 6.50
N ASN A 145 29.44 -5.91 5.43
CA ASN A 145 30.54 -5.68 4.49
C ASN A 145 31.74 -4.94 5.10
N LYS A 146 31.65 -4.40 6.32
CA LYS A 146 32.76 -3.67 6.98
C LYS A 146 33.07 -4.18 8.40
N GLY A 147 32.79 -5.46 8.65
CA GLY A 147 33.08 -6.12 9.93
C GLY A 147 31.84 -6.65 10.64
N ILE A 148 32.01 -7.06 11.88
CA ILE A 148 30.98 -7.71 12.70
C ILE A 148 30.56 -6.75 13.82
N PHE A 149 29.27 -6.75 14.14
CA PHE A 149 28.69 -6.04 15.28
C PHE A 149 27.95 -7.03 16.19
N LEU A 150 27.85 -6.72 17.47
CA LEU A 150 27.14 -7.57 18.43
C LEU A 150 26.01 -6.79 19.09
N SER A 151 24.88 -7.45 19.34
CA SER A 151 23.81 -6.89 20.18
C SER A 151 23.11 -7.91 21.07
N LYS A 152 22.49 -7.42 22.15
CA LYS A 152 21.57 -8.22 22.98
C LYS A 152 20.18 -8.32 22.35
N ILE A 153 19.73 -7.22 21.74
CA ILE A 153 18.44 -7.09 21.05
C ILE A 153 18.67 -6.78 19.57
N LEU A 154 17.87 -7.39 18.71
CA LEU A 154 17.92 -7.19 17.27
C LEU A 154 16.55 -6.82 16.72
N VAL A 155 16.48 -5.74 15.95
CA VAL A 155 15.27 -5.30 15.25
C VAL A 155 15.51 -5.34 13.74
N ILE A 156 14.67 -6.06 13.02
CA ILE A 156 14.67 -6.11 11.55
C ILE A 156 13.63 -5.13 11.02
N SER A 157 14.09 -4.10 10.33
CA SER A 157 13.28 -3.01 9.73
C SER A 157 13.66 -2.76 8.27
N THR A 158 14.05 -3.81 7.55
CA THR A 158 14.64 -3.72 6.19
C THR A 158 13.66 -3.36 5.07
N GLY A 159 12.38 -3.19 5.40
CA GLY A 159 11.30 -3.02 4.43
C GLY A 159 11.03 -4.28 3.58
N GLY A 160 10.27 -4.11 2.50
CA GLY A 160 9.88 -5.17 1.58
C GLY A 160 10.82 -5.35 0.38
N LYS A 161 10.21 -5.56 -0.80
CA LYS A 161 10.87 -5.73 -2.11
C LYS A 161 10.53 -4.65 -3.14
N SER A 162 9.58 -3.77 -2.87
CA SER A 162 9.12 -2.77 -3.83
C SER A 162 9.99 -1.52 -3.88
N TYR A 163 10.31 -1.02 -5.08
CA TYR A 163 11.39 -0.08 -5.37
C TYR A 163 12.77 -0.58 -4.90
N PRO A 164 13.30 -1.68 -5.47
CA PRO A 164 14.59 -2.24 -5.07
C PRO A 164 15.77 -1.28 -5.26
N ALA A 165 15.70 -0.37 -6.25
CA ALA A 165 16.69 0.69 -6.46
C ALA A 165 16.83 1.65 -5.26
N LEU A 166 15.84 1.71 -4.37
CA LEU A 166 15.86 2.51 -3.13
C LEU A 166 16.39 1.71 -1.93
N GLY A 167 16.83 0.48 -2.14
CA GLY A 167 17.41 -0.37 -1.12
C GLY A 167 16.42 -1.28 -0.38
N THR A 168 15.22 -1.54 -0.90
CA THR A 168 14.34 -2.58 -0.32
C THR A 168 14.39 -3.84 -1.19
N THR A 169 15.24 -4.79 -0.81
CA THR A 169 15.60 -5.97 -1.63
C THR A 169 15.14 -7.30 -1.03
N GLY A 170 14.33 -7.26 0.04
CA GLY A 170 13.87 -8.45 0.75
C GLY A 170 14.92 -9.13 1.63
N ASP A 171 15.97 -8.40 2.05
CA ASP A 171 17.06 -8.93 2.88
C ASP A 171 16.51 -9.51 4.21
N GLY A 172 15.57 -8.82 4.85
CA GLY A 172 14.94 -9.26 6.09
C GLY A 172 14.16 -10.57 5.98
N PHE A 173 13.62 -10.91 4.80
CA PHE A 173 12.96 -12.21 4.58
C PHE A 173 13.97 -13.36 4.65
N ASN A 174 15.19 -13.14 4.12
CA ASN A 174 16.25 -14.13 4.18
C ASN A 174 16.75 -14.30 5.63
N PHE A 175 16.89 -13.20 6.37
CA PHE A 175 17.26 -13.25 7.78
C PHE A 175 16.22 -14.00 8.61
N ALA A 176 14.93 -13.68 8.43
CA ALA A 176 13.83 -14.34 9.11
C ALA A 176 13.80 -15.86 8.84
N LYS A 177 13.96 -16.29 7.58
CA LYS A 177 14.03 -17.73 7.23
C LYS A 177 15.14 -18.47 7.99
N ARG A 178 16.31 -17.86 8.14
CA ARG A 178 17.42 -18.47 8.88
C ARG A 178 17.14 -18.64 10.37
N PHE A 179 16.26 -17.81 10.92
CA PHE A 179 15.76 -17.94 12.29
C PHE A 179 14.52 -18.86 12.40
N GLY A 180 14.16 -19.56 11.33
CA GLY A 180 13.05 -20.53 11.33
C GLY A 180 11.67 -19.94 11.06
N HIS A 181 11.58 -18.64 10.73
CA HIS A 181 10.30 -18.01 10.42
C HIS A 181 9.73 -18.41 9.06
N ASN A 182 8.41 -18.60 9.00
CA ASN A 182 7.69 -18.72 7.74
C ASN A 182 7.62 -17.36 7.02
N ILE A 183 7.78 -17.38 5.69
CA ILE A 183 7.65 -16.20 4.84
C ILE A 183 6.47 -16.39 3.90
N ILE A 184 5.44 -15.58 4.10
CA ILE A 184 4.32 -15.46 3.18
C ILE A 184 4.85 -14.84 1.89
N THR A 185 4.62 -15.54 0.76
CA THR A 185 5.27 -15.25 -0.52
C THR A 185 5.14 -13.77 -0.89
N PRO A 186 6.26 -13.01 -0.94
CA PRO A 186 6.22 -11.60 -1.27
C PRO A 186 5.77 -11.38 -2.71
N LYS A 187 4.79 -10.49 -2.91
CA LYS A 187 4.25 -10.10 -4.23
C LYS A 187 4.08 -8.58 -4.32
N PRO A 188 4.14 -8.00 -5.53
CA PRO A 188 3.86 -6.57 -5.71
C PRO A 188 2.40 -6.26 -5.33
N ALA A 189 2.19 -5.16 -4.63
CA ALA A 189 0.87 -4.64 -4.28
C ALA A 189 0.86 -3.11 -4.35
N LEU A 190 -0.35 -2.52 -4.38
CA LEU A 190 -0.57 -1.13 -4.78
C LEU A 190 0.09 -0.85 -6.14
N THR A 191 -0.25 -1.68 -7.12
CA THR A 191 0.38 -1.69 -8.45
C THR A 191 -0.67 -1.58 -9.55
N PRO A 192 -0.37 -0.92 -10.69
CA PRO A 192 -1.28 -0.89 -11.82
C PRO A 192 -1.42 -2.29 -12.46
N VAL A 193 -2.45 -2.44 -13.30
CA VAL A 193 -2.68 -3.65 -14.10
C VAL A 193 -2.58 -3.35 -15.57
N ILE A 194 -1.92 -4.24 -16.31
CA ILE A 194 -1.86 -4.27 -17.76
C ILE A 194 -2.95 -5.23 -18.24
N ILE A 195 -3.76 -4.77 -19.18
CA ILE A 195 -4.94 -5.48 -19.67
C ILE A 195 -4.67 -5.97 -21.09
N LYS A 196 -5.02 -7.23 -21.35
CA LYS A 196 -4.93 -7.80 -22.70
C LYS A 196 -5.99 -7.19 -23.62
N ASP A 197 -5.65 -6.96 -24.88
CA ASP A 197 -6.54 -6.38 -25.90
C ASP A 197 -7.14 -5.02 -25.46
N TYR A 198 -6.30 -4.20 -24.81
CA TYR A 198 -6.73 -2.94 -24.19
C TYR A 198 -7.20 -1.90 -25.21
N LEU A 199 -8.44 -1.42 -25.05
CA LEU A 199 -9.09 -0.49 -26.00
C LEU A 199 -9.15 0.97 -25.53
N PHE A 200 -8.63 1.27 -24.33
CA PHE A 200 -8.80 2.59 -23.69
C PHE A 200 -7.53 3.44 -23.66
N SER A 201 -6.54 3.17 -24.52
CA SER A 201 -5.30 3.95 -24.56
C SER A 201 -5.54 5.46 -24.79
N ASP A 202 -6.56 5.82 -25.58
CA ASP A 202 -6.96 7.22 -25.85
C ASP A 202 -7.63 7.92 -24.67
N LEU A 203 -7.94 7.18 -23.60
CA LEU A 203 -8.44 7.69 -22.32
C LEU A 203 -7.33 7.88 -21.28
N SER A 204 -6.06 7.57 -21.61
CA SER A 204 -4.95 7.69 -20.67
C SER A 204 -4.95 9.05 -19.95
N GLY A 205 -4.84 9.03 -18.63
CA GLY A 205 -4.86 10.21 -17.77
C GLY A 205 -6.26 10.63 -17.29
N SER A 206 -7.34 10.10 -17.89
CA SER A 206 -8.70 10.32 -17.38
C SER A 206 -9.09 9.31 -16.30
N SER A 207 -10.02 9.70 -15.44
CA SER A 207 -10.50 8.87 -14.33
C SER A 207 -12.03 8.71 -14.35
N MET A 208 -12.52 7.69 -13.66
CA MET A 208 -13.94 7.43 -13.47
C MET A 208 -14.20 6.61 -12.20
N GLU A 209 -15.30 6.89 -11.51
CA GLU A 209 -15.79 6.06 -10.42
C GLU A 209 -16.32 4.73 -10.96
N VAL A 210 -15.82 3.62 -10.41
CA VAL A 210 -16.24 2.27 -10.81
C VAL A 210 -16.47 1.37 -9.62
N ARG A 211 -17.15 0.25 -9.88
CA ARG A 211 -17.14 -0.91 -8.98
C ARG A 211 -16.34 -2.03 -9.60
N LEU A 212 -15.37 -2.52 -8.86
CA LEU A 212 -14.51 -3.62 -9.27
C LEU A 212 -14.89 -4.87 -8.47
N LYS A 213 -15.17 -5.96 -9.18
CA LYS A 213 -15.40 -7.27 -8.59
C LYS A 213 -14.22 -8.19 -8.89
N ILE A 214 -13.62 -8.72 -7.83
CA ILE A 214 -12.55 -9.72 -7.86
C ILE A 214 -13.05 -10.93 -7.09
N ASN A 215 -13.35 -12.03 -7.78
CA ASN A 215 -13.99 -13.20 -7.17
C ASN A 215 -15.27 -12.80 -6.41
N LYS A 216 -15.28 -12.98 -5.08
CA LYS A 216 -16.39 -12.59 -4.18
C LYS A 216 -16.21 -11.20 -3.54
N LYS A 217 -15.07 -10.53 -3.72
CA LYS A 217 -14.78 -9.21 -3.14
C LYS A 217 -15.27 -8.11 -4.09
N LEU A 218 -15.89 -7.07 -3.51
CA LEU A 218 -16.35 -5.87 -4.23
C LEU A 218 -15.58 -4.66 -3.71
N PHE A 219 -15.07 -3.86 -4.63
CA PHE A 219 -14.38 -2.61 -4.37
C PHE A 219 -15.11 -1.48 -5.10
N LYS A 220 -15.13 -0.29 -4.52
CA LYS A 220 -15.65 0.93 -5.16
C LYS A 220 -14.58 2.01 -5.05
N GLY A 221 -14.42 2.79 -6.11
CA GLY A 221 -13.59 3.98 -6.09
C GLY A 221 -13.14 4.37 -7.49
N THR A 222 -12.27 5.38 -7.52
CA THR A 222 -11.74 5.92 -8.77
C THR A 222 -10.81 4.93 -9.46
N LEU A 223 -11.10 4.64 -10.72
CA LEU A 223 -10.21 3.99 -11.68
C LEU A 223 -9.56 5.07 -12.56
N LEU A 224 -8.26 4.91 -12.81
CA LEU A 224 -7.49 5.73 -13.75
C LEU A 224 -7.19 4.91 -15.01
N PHE A 225 -7.52 5.45 -16.17
CA PHE A 225 -7.11 4.88 -17.45
C PHE A 225 -5.64 5.21 -17.71
N THR A 226 -4.86 4.22 -18.17
CA THR A 226 -3.44 4.38 -18.52
C THR A 226 -3.23 3.99 -19.98
N HIS A 227 -2.01 4.09 -20.50
CA HIS A 227 -1.74 3.70 -21.89
C HIS A 227 -1.96 2.21 -22.18
N LYS A 228 -1.83 1.33 -21.18
CA LYS A 228 -1.82 -0.14 -21.37
C LYS A 228 -2.77 -0.90 -20.42
N GLY A 229 -3.57 -0.19 -19.63
CA GLY A 229 -4.41 -0.83 -18.61
C GLY A 229 -4.94 0.15 -17.57
N PHE A 230 -5.11 -0.29 -16.34
CA PHE A 230 -5.78 0.49 -15.30
C PHE A 230 -4.89 0.76 -14.09
N SER A 231 -5.13 1.90 -13.45
CA SER A 231 -4.53 2.32 -12.18
C SER A 231 -5.62 3.02 -11.35
N GLY A 232 -5.21 3.90 -10.43
CA GLY A 232 -6.11 4.63 -9.54
C GLY A 232 -6.45 3.83 -8.28
N PRO A 233 -6.96 4.51 -7.24
CA PRO A 233 -7.18 3.91 -5.91
C PRO A 233 -7.87 2.55 -5.93
N VAL A 234 -8.92 2.37 -6.72
CA VAL A 234 -9.68 1.10 -6.75
C VAL A 234 -8.85 -0.07 -7.27
N ILE A 235 -7.99 0.15 -8.27
CA ILE A 235 -7.09 -0.86 -8.82
C ILE A 235 -5.91 -1.09 -7.87
N LEU A 236 -5.26 0.00 -7.43
CA LEU A 236 -4.09 -0.08 -6.57
C LEU A 236 -4.44 -0.82 -5.27
N ASN A 237 -5.46 -0.40 -4.54
CA ASN A 237 -5.85 -0.97 -3.24
C ASN A 237 -6.28 -2.45 -3.36
N SER A 238 -6.91 -2.81 -4.47
CA SER A 238 -7.35 -4.18 -4.73
C SER A 238 -6.29 -5.10 -5.34
N SER A 239 -5.17 -4.54 -5.85
CA SER A 239 -4.14 -5.28 -6.60
C SER A 239 -3.52 -6.44 -5.84
N ARG A 240 -3.50 -6.39 -4.51
CA ARG A 240 -3.06 -7.51 -3.65
C ARG A 240 -3.88 -8.79 -3.86
N TYR A 241 -5.10 -8.71 -4.37
CA TYR A 241 -5.98 -9.85 -4.63
C TYR A 241 -5.96 -10.31 -6.09
N LEU A 242 -5.28 -9.57 -6.97
CA LEU A 242 -5.20 -9.87 -8.39
C LEU A 242 -4.05 -10.83 -8.70
N LYS A 243 -4.18 -11.55 -9.81
CA LYS A 243 -3.11 -12.38 -10.37
C LYS A 243 -3.05 -12.23 -11.89
N ASN A 244 -1.87 -12.48 -12.44
CA ASN A 244 -1.70 -12.59 -13.89
C ASN A 244 -2.58 -13.72 -14.43
N GLY A 245 -3.22 -13.48 -15.58
CA GLY A 245 -4.09 -14.46 -16.24
C GLY A 245 -5.50 -14.59 -15.66
N GLU A 246 -5.84 -13.83 -14.61
CA GLU A 246 -7.21 -13.78 -14.08
C GLU A 246 -8.04 -12.71 -14.80
N LYS A 247 -9.37 -12.84 -14.71
CA LYS A 247 -10.32 -11.83 -15.17
C LYS A 247 -10.81 -10.98 -14.01
N ILE A 248 -11.00 -9.69 -14.28
CA ILE A 248 -11.71 -8.77 -13.38
C ILE A 248 -12.98 -8.27 -14.04
N LYS A 249 -14.02 -8.03 -13.24
CA LYS A 249 -15.27 -7.44 -13.71
C LYS A 249 -15.37 -6.01 -13.21
N ILE A 250 -15.57 -5.07 -14.13
CA ILE A 250 -15.72 -3.65 -13.83
C ILE A 250 -17.13 -3.20 -14.22
N SER A 251 -17.82 -2.58 -13.27
CA SER A 251 -19.05 -1.82 -13.50
C SER A 251 -18.70 -0.34 -13.58
N PHE A 252 -19.02 0.24 -14.73
CA PHE A 252 -18.97 1.68 -15.01
C PHE A 252 -20.26 2.39 -14.60
N ALA A 253 -21.28 1.65 -14.17
CA ALA A 253 -22.52 2.18 -13.62
C ALA A 253 -22.58 1.96 -12.09
N ASP A 254 -22.96 2.98 -11.33
CA ASP A 254 -22.93 2.95 -9.86
C ASP A 254 -24.20 2.32 -9.23
N PHE A 255 -24.50 1.06 -9.56
CA PHE A 255 -25.72 0.36 -9.10
C PHE A 255 -25.43 -0.86 -8.22
N LYS A 256 -26.26 -1.06 -7.18
CA LYS A 256 -26.12 -2.15 -6.19
C LYS A 256 -26.12 -3.55 -6.80
N ASN A 257 -26.93 -3.78 -7.82
CA ASN A 257 -26.97 -5.02 -8.59
C ASN A 257 -27.36 -4.72 -10.05
N GLU A 258 -27.25 -5.73 -10.91
CA GLU A 258 -27.54 -5.61 -12.34
C GLU A 258 -29.03 -5.35 -12.60
N ASP A 259 -29.94 -5.95 -11.82
CA ASP A 259 -31.38 -5.81 -12.03
C ASP A 259 -31.86 -4.37 -11.83
N LEU A 260 -31.35 -3.70 -10.80
CA LEU A 260 -31.61 -2.28 -10.56
C LEU A 260 -31.08 -1.41 -11.70
N PHE A 261 -29.88 -1.71 -12.20
CA PHE A 261 -29.34 -1.00 -13.35
C PHE A 261 -30.17 -1.25 -14.62
N ARG A 262 -30.63 -2.48 -14.82
CA ARG A 262 -31.47 -2.87 -15.95
C ARG A 262 -32.82 -2.14 -15.93
N ILE A 263 -33.45 -2.02 -14.77
CA ILE A 263 -34.69 -1.26 -14.58
C ILE A 263 -34.44 0.22 -14.88
N ASP A 264 -33.39 0.83 -14.33
CA ASP A 264 -33.05 2.24 -14.62
C ASP A 264 -32.79 2.44 -16.12
N PHE A 265 -31.99 1.57 -16.75
CA PHE A 265 -31.67 1.68 -18.17
C PHE A 265 -32.91 1.56 -19.05
N LEU A 266 -33.87 0.70 -18.70
CA LEU A 266 -35.16 0.61 -19.38
C LEU A 266 -35.95 1.93 -19.29
N ASN A 267 -36.03 2.50 -18.09
CA ASN A 267 -36.70 3.79 -17.87
C ASN A 267 -36.02 4.91 -18.67
N VAL A 268 -34.69 4.91 -18.73
CA VAL A 268 -33.90 5.86 -19.52
C VAL A 268 -34.24 5.76 -21.01
N LEU A 269 -34.33 4.55 -21.57
CA LEU A 269 -34.71 4.36 -22.97
C LEU A 269 -36.15 4.82 -23.23
N ASN A 270 -37.09 4.47 -22.34
CA ASN A 270 -38.51 4.82 -22.48
C ASN A 270 -38.78 6.33 -22.40
N ASN A 271 -38.06 7.05 -21.53
CA ASN A 271 -38.23 8.49 -21.34
C ASN A 271 -37.49 9.32 -22.41
N ASN A 272 -36.67 8.69 -23.26
CA ASN A 272 -35.85 9.39 -24.24
C ASN A 272 -35.95 8.79 -25.65
N LYS A 273 -37.08 8.14 -25.98
CA LYS A 273 -37.32 7.38 -27.23
C LYS A 273 -36.69 8.00 -28.49
N ASN A 274 -36.93 9.28 -28.75
CA ASN A 274 -36.49 9.97 -29.98
C ASN A 274 -35.09 10.58 -29.92
N LYS A 275 -34.41 10.52 -28.75
CA LYS A 275 -33.09 11.11 -28.55
C LYS A 275 -31.99 10.11 -28.91
N SER A 276 -30.80 10.66 -29.19
CA SER A 276 -29.58 9.90 -29.42
C SER A 276 -29.19 9.09 -28.18
N LEU A 277 -29.01 7.77 -28.34
CA LEU A 277 -28.50 6.91 -27.26
C LEU A 277 -27.11 7.38 -26.81
N TYR A 278 -26.27 7.82 -27.76
CA TYR A 278 -24.91 8.29 -27.50
C TYR A 278 -24.91 9.48 -26.53
N ASP A 279 -25.82 10.44 -26.71
CA ASP A 279 -25.92 11.62 -25.85
C ASP A 279 -26.54 11.30 -24.49
N ILE A 280 -27.54 10.43 -24.46
CA ILE A 280 -28.19 9.99 -23.22
C ILE A 280 -27.22 9.25 -22.31
N LEU A 281 -26.38 8.36 -22.84
CA LEU A 281 -25.42 7.61 -22.04
C LEU A 281 -24.37 8.52 -21.38
N LYS A 282 -23.86 9.52 -22.12
CA LYS A 282 -22.95 10.53 -21.56
C LYS A 282 -23.59 11.26 -20.39
N LYS A 283 -24.82 11.77 -20.59
CA LYS A 283 -25.50 12.62 -19.60
C LYS A 283 -25.96 11.84 -18.38
N LYS A 284 -26.59 10.67 -18.56
CA LYS A 284 -27.24 9.92 -17.48
C LYS A 284 -26.24 9.17 -16.60
N TYR A 285 -25.18 8.61 -17.19
CA TYR A 285 -24.20 7.79 -16.49
C TYR A 285 -22.85 8.48 -16.30
N ASN A 286 -22.79 9.79 -16.53
CA ASN A 286 -21.59 10.62 -16.40
C ASN A 286 -20.37 10.05 -17.17
N LEU A 287 -20.63 9.48 -18.35
CA LEU A 287 -19.60 8.86 -19.19
C LEU A 287 -18.96 9.89 -20.12
N THR A 288 -17.64 9.83 -20.28
CA THR A 288 -16.94 10.74 -21.19
C THR A 288 -17.29 10.46 -22.66
N LYS A 289 -17.24 11.49 -23.52
CA LYS A 289 -17.46 11.35 -24.97
C LYS A 289 -16.58 10.25 -25.58
N ARG A 290 -15.31 10.20 -25.18
CA ARG A 290 -14.36 9.20 -25.67
C ARG A 290 -14.73 7.79 -25.20
N PHE A 291 -15.12 7.62 -23.93
CA PHE A 291 -15.57 6.31 -23.41
C PHE A 291 -16.77 5.78 -24.18
N VAL A 292 -17.82 6.60 -24.37
CA VAL A 292 -19.02 6.18 -25.12
C VAL A 292 -18.68 5.88 -26.58
N ALA A 293 -17.72 6.61 -27.20
CA ALA A 293 -17.27 6.32 -28.56
C ALA A 293 -16.58 4.95 -28.67
N ILE A 294 -15.70 4.61 -27.71
CA ILE A 294 -15.05 3.29 -27.65
C ILE A 294 -16.12 2.21 -27.48
N MET A 295 -17.07 2.40 -26.55
CA MET A 295 -18.16 1.45 -26.36
C MET A 295 -18.97 1.22 -27.63
N PHE A 296 -19.35 2.27 -28.35
CA PHE A 296 -20.11 2.15 -29.61
C PHE A 296 -19.32 1.41 -30.68
N LYS A 297 -18.00 1.68 -30.80
CA LYS A 297 -17.11 0.95 -31.71
C LYS A 297 -17.07 -0.54 -31.35
N THR A 298 -16.88 -0.87 -30.08
CA THR A 298 -16.83 -2.26 -29.58
C THR A 298 -18.13 -3.01 -29.80
N LEU A 299 -19.28 -2.35 -29.58
CA LEU A 299 -20.60 -2.93 -29.75
C LEU A 299 -21.12 -2.87 -31.21
N LYS A 300 -20.37 -2.26 -32.13
CA LYS A 300 -20.75 -2.02 -33.53
C LYS A 300 -22.05 -1.23 -33.68
N PHE A 301 -22.19 -0.15 -32.90
CA PHE A 301 -23.32 0.77 -32.97
C PHE A 301 -22.98 2.07 -33.69
N ASP A 302 -23.94 2.57 -34.47
CA ASP A 302 -23.88 3.92 -35.05
C ASP A 302 -24.18 5.00 -33.99
N LYS A 303 -23.47 6.13 -34.04
CA LYS A 303 -23.66 7.24 -33.09
C LYS A 303 -25.03 7.92 -33.21
N SER A 304 -25.69 7.83 -34.37
CA SER A 304 -27.03 8.34 -34.64
C SER A 304 -28.15 7.46 -34.07
N LYS A 305 -27.81 6.27 -33.54
CA LYS A 305 -28.79 5.31 -33.04
C LYS A 305 -29.62 5.93 -31.91
N LYS A 306 -30.95 5.91 -32.08
CA LYS A 306 -31.92 6.48 -31.14
C LYS A 306 -32.29 5.47 -30.04
N CYS A 307 -32.76 5.96 -28.89
CA CYS A 307 -33.15 5.09 -27.77
C CYS A 307 -34.29 4.11 -28.11
N ASN A 308 -35.24 4.51 -28.96
CA ASN A 308 -36.36 3.66 -29.37
C ASN A 308 -35.99 2.52 -30.34
N SER A 309 -34.81 2.56 -30.96
CA SER A 309 -34.36 1.50 -31.88
C SER A 309 -33.52 0.42 -31.21
N ILE A 310 -33.36 0.48 -29.88
CA ILE A 310 -32.60 -0.50 -29.09
C ILE A 310 -33.46 -1.72 -28.81
N ASN A 311 -33.13 -2.85 -29.44
CA ASN A 311 -33.82 -4.11 -29.17
C ASN A 311 -33.32 -4.80 -27.89
N LYS A 312 -33.98 -5.89 -27.48
CA LYS A 312 -33.65 -6.64 -26.25
C LYS A 312 -32.20 -7.15 -26.24
N ASN A 313 -31.69 -7.63 -27.37
CA ASN A 313 -30.32 -8.15 -27.47
C ASN A 313 -29.29 -7.03 -27.33
N GLU A 314 -29.48 -5.91 -28.03
CA GLU A 314 -28.63 -4.73 -27.95
C GLU A 314 -28.62 -4.13 -26.54
N ARG A 315 -29.81 -4.05 -25.91
CA ARG A 315 -29.94 -3.65 -24.51
C ARG A 315 -29.12 -4.53 -23.58
N ASN A 316 -29.16 -5.85 -23.76
CA ASN A 316 -28.37 -6.79 -22.96
C ASN A 316 -26.86 -6.58 -23.17
N LYS A 317 -26.42 -6.31 -24.41
CA LYS A 317 -25.01 -6.00 -24.70
C LYS A 317 -24.55 -4.71 -24.01
N ILE A 318 -25.37 -3.66 -24.02
CA ILE A 318 -25.06 -2.39 -23.33
C ILE A 318 -24.98 -2.61 -21.82
N ILE A 319 -25.96 -3.32 -21.26
CA ILE A 319 -25.96 -3.61 -19.81
C ILE A 319 -24.72 -4.42 -19.43
N ASN A 320 -24.38 -5.44 -20.23
CA ASN A 320 -23.18 -6.22 -19.98
C ASN A 320 -21.90 -5.37 -20.06
N TYR A 321 -21.80 -4.44 -21.02
CA TYR A 321 -20.66 -3.55 -21.16
C TYR A 321 -20.55 -2.52 -20.03
N LEU A 322 -21.67 -1.99 -19.55
CA LEU A 322 -21.66 -0.94 -18.52
C LEU A 322 -21.60 -1.50 -17.09
N TYR A 323 -22.10 -2.71 -16.86
CA TYR A 323 -22.21 -3.28 -15.51
C TYR A 323 -21.32 -4.49 -15.25
N ASN A 324 -21.04 -5.27 -16.29
CA ASN A 324 -20.45 -6.60 -16.16
C ASN A 324 -19.22 -6.80 -17.05
N HIS A 325 -18.54 -5.73 -17.45
CA HIS A 325 -17.50 -5.87 -18.46
C HIS A 325 -16.28 -6.55 -17.86
N GLU A 326 -15.87 -7.65 -18.50
CA GLU A 326 -14.73 -8.45 -18.08
C GLU A 326 -13.46 -7.97 -18.78
N PHE A 327 -12.39 -7.84 -18.01
CA PHE A 327 -11.05 -7.55 -18.50
C PHE A 327 -10.11 -8.66 -18.11
N PHE A 328 -9.27 -9.09 -19.05
CA PHE A 328 -8.24 -10.08 -18.80
C PHE A 328 -6.94 -9.38 -18.37
N ILE A 329 -6.43 -9.73 -17.20
CA ILE A 329 -5.16 -9.20 -16.70
C ILE A 329 -4.03 -9.94 -17.41
N GLU A 330 -3.34 -9.25 -18.32
CA GLU A 330 -2.13 -9.78 -18.92
C GLU A 330 -1.01 -9.84 -17.89
N LYS A 331 -0.81 -8.73 -17.16
CA LYS A 331 0.30 -8.58 -16.22
C LYS A 331 0.02 -7.54 -15.15
N LEU A 332 0.40 -7.83 -13.91
CA LEU A 332 0.49 -6.84 -12.84
C LEU A 332 1.83 -6.07 -12.91
N GLY A 333 1.83 -4.80 -12.51
CA GLY A 333 3.08 -4.05 -12.38
C GLY A 333 4.03 -4.73 -11.39
N GLY A 334 5.31 -4.78 -11.73
CA GLY A 334 6.35 -5.42 -10.94
C GLY A 334 6.75 -4.63 -9.69
N PHE A 335 7.74 -5.14 -8.97
CA PHE A 335 8.29 -4.47 -7.78
C PHE A 335 8.92 -3.10 -8.08
N ASP A 336 9.29 -2.84 -9.33
CA ASP A 336 9.81 -1.56 -9.81
C ASP A 336 8.77 -0.43 -9.80
N VAL A 337 7.47 -0.77 -9.86
CA VAL A 337 6.36 0.20 -9.87
C VAL A 337 5.37 0.03 -8.73
N ALA A 338 5.36 -1.13 -8.07
CA ALA A 338 4.52 -1.40 -6.91
C ALA A 338 4.88 -0.46 -5.76
N MET A 339 3.89 0.14 -5.09
CA MET A 339 4.19 1.02 -3.96
C MET A 339 4.61 0.23 -2.71
N VAL A 340 4.09 -0.99 -2.54
CA VAL A 340 4.36 -1.85 -1.38
C VAL A 340 4.51 -3.32 -1.79
N THR A 341 4.95 -4.11 -0.82
CA THR A 341 5.05 -5.57 -0.89
C THR A 341 3.93 -6.16 -0.05
N ALA A 342 3.08 -7.00 -0.64
CA ALA A 342 2.19 -7.87 0.12
C ALA A 342 2.91 -9.20 0.40
N GLY A 343 2.64 -9.85 1.53
CA GLY A 343 3.49 -10.94 2.02
C GLY A 343 4.67 -10.41 2.85
N GLY A 344 5.41 -11.32 3.48
CA GLY A 344 6.49 -10.98 4.42
C GLY A 344 6.62 -12.02 5.52
N VAL A 345 7.25 -11.65 6.63
CA VAL A 345 7.36 -12.52 7.82
C VAL A 345 5.95 -12.82 8.35
N ASP A 346 5.64 -14.10 8.56
CA ASP A 346 4.30 -14.53 8.95
C ASP A 346 3.90 -13.93 10.30
N THR A 347 2.86 -13.08 10.26
CA THR A 347 2.30 -12.41 11.43
C THR A 347 1.81 -13.37 12.53
N LYS A 348 1.55 -14.64 12.21
CA LYS A 348 1.18 -15.65 13.21
C LYS A 348 2.33 -15.94 14.19
N GLU A 349 3.56 -15.75 13.75
CA GLU A 349 4.80 -16.01 14.51
C GLU A 349 5.32 -14.76 15.23
N ILE A 350 4.57 -13.66 15.18
CA ILE A 350 4.94 -12.38 15.78
C ILE A 350 3.91 -12.01 16.86
N ASN A 351 4.38 -11.49 17.98
CA ASN A 351 3.51 -10.97 19.02
C ASN A 351 2.96 -9.60 18.59
N SER A 352 1.66 -9.50 18.33
CA SER A 352 1.03 -8.27 17.83
C SER A 352 1.10 -7.07 18.80
N LYS A 353 1.41 -7.28 20.08
CA LYS A 353 1.54 -6.19 21.06
C LYS A 353 2.97 -5.63 21.13
N THR A 354 3.97 -6.48 20.91
CA THR A 354 5.38 -6.13 21.13
C THR A 354 6.22 -6.14 19.88
N MET A 355 5.73 -6.71 18.78
CA MET A 355 6.47 -7.00 17.54
C MET A 355 7.65 -7.98 17.72
N GLU A 356 7.79 -8.58 18.90
CA GLU A 356 8.78 -9.62 19.16
C GLU A 356 8.40 -10.91 18.45
N SER A 357 9.41 -11.62 17.94
CA SER A 357 9.30 -12.98 17.46
C SER A 357 8.82 -13.90 18.58
N LYS A 358 7.88 -14.78 18.27
CA LYS A 358 7.47 -15.88 19.17
C LYS A 358 8.45 -17.04 19.17
N LEU A 359 9.39 -17.07 18.21
CA LEU A 359 10.36 -18.14 18.03
C LEU A 359 11.69 -17.79 18.70
N ILE A 360 12.13 -16.54 18.56
CA ILE A 360 13.44 -16.05 19.01
C ILE A 360 13.24 -14.85 19.93
N LYS A 361 13.53 -15.05 21.22
CA LYS A 361 13.55 -13.96 22.20
C LYS A 361 14.51 -12.85 21.77
N ASN A 362 14.14 -11.59 22.04
CA ASN A 362 14.88 -10.38 21.72
C ASN A 362 15.07 -10.11 20.20
N LEU A 363 14.38 -10.84 19.33
CA LEU A 363 14.32 -10.57 17.90
C LEU A 363 12.97 -9.92 17.55
N TYR A 364 13.00 -8.75 16.91
CA TYR A 364 11.81 -7.98 16.56
C TYR A 364 11.74 -7.77 15.04
N PHE A 365 10.52 -7.68 14.51
CA PHE A 365 10.26 -7.35 13.11
C PHE A 365 9.25 -6.20 13.04
N ILE A 366 9.57 -5.13 12.31
CA ILE A 366 8.71 -3.93 12.23
C ILE A 366 8.62 -3.38 10.80
N GLY A 367 7.51 -2.69 10.51
CA GLY A 367 7.24 -2.14 9.18
C GLY A 367 6.95 -3.18 8.10
N GLU A 368 7.30 -2.87 6.85
CA GLU A 368 6.95 -3.63 5.62
C GLU A 368 7.69 -4.99 5.49
N VAL A 369 8.56 -5.35 6.44
CA VAL A 369 9.16 -6.71 6.45
C VAL A 369 8.16 -7.77 6.94
N LEU A 370 7.15 -7.36 7.70
CA LEU A 370 6.05 -8.21 8.13
C LEU A 370 5.06 -8.45 6.99
N ASP A 371 4.32 -9.55 7.03
CA ASP A 371 3.16 -9.78 6.16
C ASP A 371 1.99 -8.87 6.56
N VAL A 372 2.18 -7.56 6.35
CA VAL A 372 1.23 -6.48 6.60
C VAL A 372 1.42 -5.41 5.53
N ASP A 373 0.39 -5.22 4.72
CA ASP A 373 0.29 -4.12 3.75
C ASP A 373 -1.05 -3.39 3.91
N GLY A 374 -1.01 -2.07 3.86
CA GLY A 374 -2.19 -1.19 3.90
C GLY A 374 -2.57 -0.70 2.50
N ASP A 375 -3.76 -0.16 2.36
CA ASP A 375 -4.18 0.55 1.15
C ASP A 375 -3.26 1.76 0.88
N SER A 376 -3.40 2.36 -0.32
CA SER A 376 -2.88 3.70 -0.55
C SER A 376 -3.64 4.71 0.31
N GLY A 377 -2.95 5.72 0.85
CA GLY A 377 -3.59 6.72 1.70
C GLY A 377 -2.91 7.03 3.04
N GLY A 378 -1.66 6.59 3.23
CA GLY A 378 -0.87 6.88 4.44
C GLY A 378 -0.79 5.71 5.43
N TYR A 379 -1.63 4.69 5.25
CA TYR A 379 -1.71 3.52 6.12
C TYR A 379 -0.37 2.78 6.28
N ASN A 380 0.39 2.57 5.19
CA ASN A 380 1.66 1.85 5.27
C ASN A 380 2.74 2.57 6.09
N ILE A 381 2.77 3.92 6.06
CA ILE A 381 3.70 4.70 6.87
C ILE A 381 3.20 4.75 8.32
N GLN A 382 1.89 4.89 8.54
CA GLN A 382 1.30 4.75 9.87
C GLN A 382 1.66 3.40 10.50
N TRP A 383 1.56 2.29 9.76
CA TRP A 383 1.97 0.97 10.22
C TRP A 383 3.46 0.91 10.60
N ALA A 384 4.31 1.54 9.79
CA ALA A 384 5.74 1.63 10.10
C ALA A 384 5.97 2.31 11.44
N PHE A 385 5.25 3.39 11.76
CA PHE A 385 5.35 4.08 13.05
C PHE A 385 4.72 3.29 14.21
N SER A 386 3.51 2.76 14.05
CA SER A 386 2.82 2.00 15.09
C SER A 386 3.58 0.74 15.49
N SER A 387 4.05 -0.05 14.51
CA SER A 387 4.87 -1.25 14.80
C SER A 387 6.20 -0.89 15.46
N ALA A 388 6.87 0.17 14.99
CA ALA A 388 8.10 0.67 15.58
C ALA A 388 7.93 1.12 17.04
N LYS A 389 6.82 1.82 17.35
CA LYS A 389 6.51 2.25 18.70
C LYS A 389 6.25 1.08 19.64
N SER A 390 5.43 0.11 19.22
CA SER A 390 5.17 -1.10 20.01
C SER A 390 6.44 -1.91 20.31
N ALA A 391 7.37 -2.00 19.35
CA ALA A 391 8.67 -2.63 19.59
C ALA A 391 9.51 -1.83 20.60
N ALA A 392 9.61 -0.51 20.42
CA ALA A 392 10.39 0.35 21.31
C ALA A 392 9.85 0.32 22.76
N ASP A 393 8.53 0.39 22.93
CA ASP A 393 7.89 0.35 24.26
C ASP A 393 8.19 -0.97 24.97
N ASN A 394 8.17 -2.11 24.26
CA ASN A 394 8.54 -3.39 24.86
C ASN A 394 10.03 -3.49 25.17
N ILE A 395 10.89 -2.99 24.28
CA ILE A 395 12.34 -2.92 24.50
C ILE A 395 12.68 -2.05 25.72
N ASN A 396 11.88 -1.02 26.04
CA ASN A 396 12.10 -0.13 27.18
C ASN A 396 11.79 -0.77 28.54
N ILE A 397 11.10 -1.91 28.58
CA ILE A 397 10.77 -2.61 29.85
C ILE A 397 11.98 -3.35 30.43
N PHE A 398 12.88 -3.80 29.56
CA PHE A 398 14.13 -4.49 29.91
C PHE A 398 15.30 -3.51 29.94
#